data_AF-A0A5J4N985-F1
#
_entry.id   AF-A0A5J4N985-F1
#
_cell.length_a   1.000
_cell.length_b   1.000
_cell.length_c   1.000
_cell.angle_alpha   90.00
_cell.angle_beta   90.00
_cell.angle_gamma   90.00
#
_symmetry.space_group_name_H-M   'P 1'
#
loop_
_entity.id
_entity.type
_entity.pdbx_description
1 polymer ?
#
loop_
_entity_poly.entity_id
_entity_poly.type
_entity_poly.pdbx_seq_one_letter_code
_entity_poly.pdbx_strand_id
1 'polypeptide(L)'
;MSEILPSEYPEIAFDHFLIRRHTYFLSHVHTGMFNVNQNVRHADHLKGLDSVTWPCRIYCSQLTKCLLLAKRGYGFLSGYLHALPIGQCFTINYKTSQLDSTMDVVLLQAGHCIGSTMYVQCDLVDLLGSSFVVMRAPFCTPGISDCPLMVSDNLRPYYPLGQQSVVASSFHGIVVDQVCVWVDTVYLDTTFFHPSWRYIPNRETAAQTALSLINRWLKSLKLEGGLLGQCMVYLCLPAQFGYEYLLETIASHFGTKVYVEPELMQCYATLPDTPFRECLCFDPRDAWLHVRRKFFSPRSTQSCHH
;
A
#
# COMPACT_ATOMS: atom_id res chain seq x y z
N MET A 1 8.77 -12.92 4.07
CA MET A 1 8.05 -12.54 2.84
C MET A 1 8.93 -12.89 1.66
N SER A 2 8.47 -13.79 0.79
CA SER A 2 9.23 -14.42 -0.29
C SER A 2 9.05 -13.65 -1.60
N GLU A 3 10.14 -13.07 -2.10
CA GLU A 3 10.29 -12.54 -3.46
C GLU A 3 9.65 -13.45 -4.52
N ILE A 4 8.97 -12.89 -5.53
CA ILE A 4 8.21 -13.68 -6.51
C ILE A 4 8.98 -13.67 -7.84
N LEU A 5 9.39 -14.87 -8.25
CA LEU A 5 9.96 -15.17 -9.56
C LEU A 5 9.02 -16.19 -10.20
N PRO A 6 8.07 -15.74 -11.04
CA PRO A 6 7.19 -16.65 -11.76
C PRO A 6 8.02 -17.60 -12.61
N SER A 7 7.79 -18.89 -12.51
CA SER A 7 8.51 -19.92 -13.29
C SER A 7 8.26 -19.77 -14.78
N GLU A 8 7.10 -19.24 -15.14
CA GLU A 8 6.56 -19.06 -16.49
C GLU A 8 7.19 -17.84 -17.16
N TYR A 9 7.62 -16.86 -16.37
CA TYR A 9 8.24 -15.62 -16.84
C TYR A 9 9.56 -15.40 -16.11
N PRO A 10 10.58 -16.22 -16.41
CA PRO A 10 11.87 -16.08 -15.75
C PRO A 10 12.41 -14.66 -15.95
N GLU A 11 12.10 -13.98 -17.05
CA GLU A 11 12.69 -12.70 -17.42
C GLU A 11 12.08 -11.49 -16.71
N ILE A 12 11.04 -11.74 -15.91
CA ILE A 12 10.27 -10.76 -15.16
C ILE A 12 10.45 -11.03 -13.66
N ALA A 13 10.59 -9.97 -12.87
CA ALA A 13 10.62 -10.07 -11.41
C ALA A 13 9.61 -9.13 -10.76
N PHE A 14 8.95 -9.61 -9.70
CA PHE A 14 8.01 -8.83 -8.91
C PHE A 14 8.61 -8.55 -7.54
N ASP A 15 8.76 -7.27 -7.20
CA ASP A 15 9.33 -6.78 -5.93
C ASP A 15 10.69 -7.41 -5.56
N HIS A 16 11.47 -7.82 -6.55
CA HIS A 16 12.76 -8.49 -6.36
C HIS A 16 13.80 -7.89 -7.30
N PHE A 17 14.59 -6.95 -6.79
CA PHE A 17 15.53 -6.17 -7.58
C PHE A 17 16.99 -6.61 -7.42
N LEU A 18 17.27 -7.60 -6.55
CA LEU A 18 18.60 -8.17 -6.37
C LEU A 18 19.05 -9.05 -7.53
N ILE A 19 18.10 -9.62 -8.27
CA ILE A 19 18.37 -10.40 -9.48
C ILE A 19 18.18 -9.49 -10.69
N ARG A 20 19.16 -9.50 -11.60
CA ARG A 20 19.13 -8.72 -12.84
C ARG A 20 18.10 -9.30 -13.81
N ARG A 21 17.11 -8.49 -14.16
CA ARG A 21 16.05 -8.73 -15.13
C ARG A 21 15.88 -7.47 -15.99
N HIS A 22 15.24 -7.62 -17.15
CA HIS A 22 14.96 -6.50 -18.05
C HIS A 22 13.67 -5.78 -17.66
N THR A 23 12.72 -6.52 -17.10
CA THR A 23 11.40 -6.03 -16.70
C THR A 23 11.13 -6.37 -15.25
N TYR A 24 10.64 -5.39 -14.51
CA TYR A 24 10.24 -5.53 -13.12
C TYR A 24 8.85 -4.96 -12.91
N PHE A 25 8.21 -5.45 -11.86
CA PHE A 25 6.99 -4.87 -11.31
C PHE A 25 7.21 -4.54 -9.83
N LEU A 26 6.74 -3.36 -9.41
CA LEU A 26 6.75 -2.93 -8.02
C LEU A 26 5.30 -2.81 -7.53
N SER A 27 4.86 -3.75 -6.70
CA SER A 27 3.48 -3.81 -6.19
C SER A 27 3.13 -2.59 -5.34
N HIS A 28 4.05 -2.14 -4.48
CA HIS A 28 3.86 -1.00 -3.59
C HIS A 28 5.18 -0.49 -2.99
N VAL A 29 5.15 0.73 -2.44
CA VAL A 29 6.26 1.29 -1.68
C VAL A 29 6.12 0.90 -0.21
N HIS A 30 6.93 -0.04 0.26
CA HIS A 30 7.01 -0.36 1.69
C HIS A 30 8.46 -0.32 2.16
N THR A 31 8.76 0.58 3.09
CA THR A 31 10.03 0.54 3.82
C THR A 31 9.77 -0.04 5.20
N GLY A 32 10.29 -1.25 5.44
CA GLY A 32 10.24 -1.84 6.77
C GLY A 32 10.92 -0.94 7.81
N MET A 33 10.35 -0.90 9.01
CA MET A 33 11.03 -0.36 10.18
C MET A 33 11.75 -1.48 10.93
N PHE A 34 12.92 -1.17 11.49
CA PHE A 34 13.62 -2.05 12.42
C PHE A 34 12.78 -2.12 13.71
N ASN A 35 12.12 -3.25 13.96
CA ASN A 35 11.44 -3.48 15.23
C ASN A 35 12.47 -3.96 16.26
N VAL A 36 12.90 -3.05 17.15
CA VAL A 36 13.89 -3.34 18.22
C VAL A 36 13.41 -4.45 19.14
N ASN A 37 12.09 -4.64 19.29
CA ASN A 37 11.53 -5.64 20.21
C ASN A 37 11.32 -7.02 19.58
N GLN A 38 11.43 -7.15 18.25
CA GLN A 38 11.17 -8.42 17.58
C GLN A 38 12.29 -8.93 16.70
N ASN A 39 13.40 -8.19 16.53
CA ASN A 39 14.53 -8.62 15.69
C ASN A 39 14.12 -9.05 14.26
N VAL A 40 12.96 -8.59 13.79
CA VAL A 40 12.39 -8.91 12.48
C VAL A 40 12.39 -7.63 11.64
N ARG A 41 13.14 -7.66 10.54
CA ARG A 41 12.98 -6.68 9.46
C ARG A 41 11.74 -7.10 8.67
N HIS A 42 10.70 -6.26 8.66
CA HIS A 42 9.67 -6.41 7.64
C HIS A 42 10.35 -6.19 6.29
N ALA A 43 10.26 -7.18 5.40
CA ALA A 43 10.99 -7.19 4.13
C ALA A 43 10.72 -5.90 3.36
N ASP A 44 11.79 -5.27 2.88
CA ASP A 44 11.73 -4.10 2.03
C ASP A 44 11.54 -4.55 0.58
N HIS A 45 10.36 -4.31 0.02
CA HIS A 45 10.12 -4.55 -1.42
C HIS A 45 11.03 -3.70 -2.32
N LEU A 46 11.71 -2.70 -1.76
CA LEU A 46 12.65 -1.82 -2.47
C LEU A 46 14.09 -2.33 -2.44
N LYS A 47 14.35 -3.51 -1.85
CA LYS A 47 15.72 -4.02 -1.70
C LYS A 47 16.38 -4.25 -3.05
N GLY A 48 17.54 -3.64 -3.25
CA GLY A 48 18.29 -3.71 -4.50
C GLY A 48 17.86 -2.67 -5.54
N LEU A 49 16.79 -1.91 -5.27
CA LEU A 49 16.30 -0.87 -6.19
C LEU A 49 17.24 0.34 -6.23
N ASP A 50 17.99 0.56 -5.16
CA ASP A 50 19.02 1.60 -5.01
C ASP A 50 20.30 1.32 -5.82
N SER A 51 20.56 0.07 -6.18
CA SER A 51 21.75 -0.36 -6.94
C SER A 51 21.45 -0.63 -8.42
N VAL A 52 20.21 -0.40 -8.87
CA VAL A 52 19.81 -0.55 -10.27
C VAL A 52 20.56 0.47 -11.12
N THR A 53 21.51 -0.03 -11.90
CA THR A 53 22.39 0.76 -12.79
C THR A 53 22.32 0.28 -14.24
N TRP A 54 21.56 -0.79 -14.51
CA TRP A 54 21.41 -1.35 -15.85
C TRP A 54 20.10 -0.88 -16.51
N PRO A 55 20.01 -0.91 -17.85
CA PRO A 55 18.76 -0.61 -18.55
C PRO A 55 17.67 -1.63 -18.18
N CYS A 56 16.65 -1.19 -17.45
CA CYS A 56 15.47 -1.97 -17.11
C CYS A 56 14.20 -1.10 -17.10
N ARG A 57 13.05 -1.75 -17.06
CA ARG A 57 11.74 -1.10 -16.90
C ARG A 57 11.11 -1.58 -15.60
N ILE A 58 10.60 -0.65 -14.80
CA ILE A 58 9.91 -0.95 -13.54
C ILE A 58 8.47 -0.46 -13.67
N TYR A 59 7.52 -1.38 -13.82
CA TYR A 59 6.10 -1.08 -13.89
C TYR A 59 5.47 -1.00 -12.51
N CYS A 60 4.62 -0.01 -12.27
CA CYS A 60 3.93 0.19 -11.00
C CYS A 60 2.68 1.05 -11.16
N SER A 61 1.89 1.22 -10.10
CA SER A 61 0.80 2.19 -10.10
C SER A 61 1.30 3.63 -10.14
N GLN A 62 0.46 4.55 -10.63
CA GLN A 62 0.77 5.99 -10.64
C GLN A 62 1.13 6.51 -9.24
N LEU A 63 0.39 6.08 -8.21
CA LEU A 63 0.65 6.51 -6.83
C LEU A 63 1.96 5.94 -6.29
N THR A 64 2.28 4.67 -6.58
CA THR A 64 3.57 4.06 -6.23
C THR A 64 4.74 4.82 -6.86
N LYS A 65 4.63 5.22 -8.13
CA LYS A 65 5.64 6.06 -8.80
C LYS A 65 5.82 7.40 -8.09
N CYS A 66 4.74 8.12 -7.80
CA CYS A 66 4.80 9.42 -7.11
C CYS A 66 5.46 9.30 -5.73
N LEU A 67 5.01 8.34 -4.91
CA LEU A 67 5.52 8.10 -3.57
C LEU A 67 7.00 7.70 -3.57
N LEU A 68 7.42 6.84 -4.50
CA LEU A 68 8.81 6.41 -4.60
C LEU A 68 9.72 7.58 -5.00
N LEU A 69 9.31 8.40 -5.98
CA LEU A 69 10.10 9.55 -6.43
C LEU A 69 10.17 10.68 -5.40
N ALA A 70 9.17 10.79 -4.53
CA ALA A 70 9.20 11.72 -3.40
C ALA A 70 10.23 11.31 -2.32
N LYS A 71 10.58 10.02 -2.24
CA LYS A 71 11.56 9.53 -1.27
C LYS A 71 12.96 9.94 -1.70
N ARG A 72 13.72 10.49 -0.74
CA ARG A 72 15.13 10.81 -0.92
C ARG A 72 15.91 9.57 -1.39
N GLY A 73 16.74 9.76 -2.41
CA GLY A 73 17.60 8.71 -2.95
C GLY A 73 17.03 7.93 -4.13
N TYR A 74 15.73 8.06 -4.46
CA TYR A 74 15.12 7.32 -5.57
C TYR A 74 14.79 8.17 -6.82
N GLY A 75 15.09 9.47 -6.80
CA GLY A 75 14.80 10.37 -7.93
C GLY A 75 15.45 9.95 -9.27
N PHE A 76 16.59 9.25 -9.20
CA PHE A 76 17.29 8.71 -10.38
C PHE A 76 16.46 7.65 -11.13
N LEU A 77 15.49 7.02 -10.46
CA LEU A 77 14.61 6.00 -11.06
C LEU A 77 13.51 6.59 -11.95
N SER A 78 13.36 7.91 -12.02
CA SER A 78 12.31 8.57 -12.79
C SER A 78 12.25 8.12 -14.26
N GLY A 79 13.40 7.87 -14.89
CA GLY A 79 13.50 7.34 -16.26
C GLY A 79 13.26 5.84 -16.41
N TYR A 80 13.26 5.09 -15.30
CA TYR A 80 13.07 3.63 -15.27
C TYR A 80 11.63 3.24 -14.88
N LEU A 81 10.91 4.14 -14.20
CA LEU A 81 9.57 3.90 -13.67
C LEU A 81 8.49 4.18 -14.72
N HIS A 82 7.72 3.15 -15.04
CA HIS A 82 6.57 3.21 -15.93
C HIS A 82 5.29 3.03 -15.11
N ALA A 83 4.50 4.10 -15.00
CA ALA A 83 3.23 4.03 -14.30
C ALA A 83 2.14 3.48 -15.22
N LEU A 84 1.37 2.52 -14.71
CA LEU A 84 0.20 1.95 -15.37
C LEU A 84 -1.06 2.35 -14.56
N PRO A 85 -2.15 2.79 -15.22
CA PRO A 85 -3.39 3.07 -14.53
C PRO A 85 -4.08 1.78 -14.06
N ILE A 86 -4.82 1.91 -12.97
CA ILE A 86 -5.53 0.81 -12.33
C ILE A 86 -6.80 0.49 -13.12
N GLY A 87 -7.13 -0.80 -13.22
CA GLY A 87 -8.36 -1.29 -13.85
C GLY A 87 -8.34 -1.27 -15.37
N GLN A 88 -7.23 -0.90 -16.00
CA GLN A 88 -7.08 -0.88 -17.46
C GLN A 88 -6.03 -1.91 -17.90
N CYS A 89 -6.27 -2.53 -19.05
CA CYS A 89 -5.36 -3.51 -19.65
C CYS A 89 -4.23 -2.82 -20.44
N PHE A 90 -2.98 -3.23 -20.19
CA PHE A 90 -1.79 -2.71 -20.87
C PHE A 90 -0.91 -3.81 -21.42
N THR A 91 -0.60 -3.71 -22.71
CA THR A 91 0.44 -4.51 -23.34
C THR A 91 1.82 -3.98 -22.98
N ILE A 92 2.61 -4.77 -22.26
CA ILE A 92 4.01 -4.47 -21.96
C ILE A 92 4.94 -5.26 -22.87
N ASN A 93 6.02 -4.62 -23.31
CA ASN A 93 7.10 -5.28 -24.03
C ASN A 93 8.17 -5.74 -23.05
N TYR A 94 8.56 -7.01 -23.13
CA TYR A 94 9.66 -7.58 -22.37
C TYR A 94 10.58 -8.39 -23.27
N LYS A 95 11.85 -8.53 -22.86
CA LYS A 95 12.85 -9.26 -23.61
C LYS A 95 12.95 -10.68 -23.09
N THR A 96 12.80 -11.66 -23.97
CA THR A 96 13.22 -13.04 -23.70
C THR A 96 14.63 -13.28 -24.21
N SER A 97 15.25 -14.39 -23.81
CA SER A 97 16.57 -14.81 -24.28
C SER A 97 16.66 -14.96 -25.82
N GLN A 98 15.52 -15.03 -26.52
CA GLN A 98 15.46 -15.36 -27.95
C GLN A 98 14.59 -14.40 -28.79
N LEU A 99 13.66 -13.64 -28.20
CA LEU A 99 12.76 -12.73 -28.94
C LEU A 99 12.25 -11.56 -28.09
N ASP A 100 11.84 -10.46 -28.73
CA ASP A 100 10.96 -9.46 -28.10
C ASP A 100 9.56 -10.08 -27.96
N SER A 101 9.00 -10.02 -26.75
CA SER A 101 7.71 -10.63 -26.41
C SER A 101 6.81 -9.61 -25.73
N THR A 102 5.50 -9.86 -25.80
CA THR A 102 4.47 -8.98 -25.22
C THR A 102 3.65 -9.74 -24.19
N MET A 103 3.15 -9.03 -23.20
CA MET A 103 2.24 -9.55 -22.18
C MET A 103 1.21 -8.47 -21.87
N ASP A 104 -0.06 -8.83 -21.80
CA ASP A 104 -1.08 -7.91 -21.32
C ASP A 104 -1.21 -8.01 -19.80
N VAL A 105 -1.22 -6.85 -19.14
CA VAL A 105 -1.25 -6.77 -17.68
C VAL A 105 -2.28 -5.74 -17.24
N VAL A 106 -3.01 -6.09 -16.18
CA VAL A 106 -4.02 -5.25 -15.53
C VAL A 106 -3.62 -5.07 -14.07
N LEU A 107 -3.64 -3.83 -13.60
CA LEU A 107 -3.38 -3.50 -12.20
C LEU A 107 -4.70 -3.43 -11.44
N LEU A 108 -4.82 -4.18 -10.34
CA LEU A 108 -5.97 -4.11 -9.43
C LEU A 108 -5.55 -3.49 -8.10
N GLN A 109 -6.46 -2.78 -7.41
CA GLN A 109 -6.18 -2.27 -6.07
C GLN A 109 -5.99 -3.43 -5.09
N ALA A 110 -4.92 -3.37 -4.30
CA ALA A 110 -4.58 -4.46 -3.37
C ALA A 110 -5.06 -4.20 -1.92
N GLY A 111 -5.34 -2.95 -1.55
CA GLY A 111 -5.86 -2.62 -0.22
C GLY A 111 -4.86 -2.70 0.93
N HIS A 112 -3.55 -2.87 0.64
CA HIS A 112 -2.50 -2.96 1.67
C HIS A 112 -2.00 -1.58 2.14
N CYS A 113 -1.67 -0.71 1.19
CA CYS A 113 -1.29 0.67 1.43
C CYS A 113 -1.65 1.55 0.23
N ILE A 114 -1.47 2.86 0.34
CA ILE A 114 -1.67 3.75 -0.79
C ILE A 114 -0.78 3.36 -1.98
N GLY A 115 -1.38 3.29 -3.16
CA GLY A 115 -0.72 2.85 -4.40
C GLY A 115 -0.47 1.35 -4.52
N SER A 116 -0.84 0.53 -3.53
CA SER A 116 -0.65 -0.92 -3.59
C SER A 116 -1.50 -1.59 -4.66
N THR A 117 -0.86 -2.47 -5.43
CA THR A 117 -1.47 -3.13 -6.58
C THR A 117 -1.19 -4.63 -6.65
N MET A 118 -2.19 -5.36 -7.13
CA MET A 118 -2.06 -6.72 -7.64
C MET A 118 -1.92 -6.66 -9.16
N TYR A 119 -1.24 -7.64 -9.73
CA TYR A 119 -1.04 -7.73 -11.18
C TYR A 119 -1.74 -8.97 -11.70
N VAL A 120 -2.62 -8.78 -12.68
CA VAL A 120 -3.26 -9.84 -13.44
C VAL A 120 -2.63 -9.84 -14.81
N GLN A 121 -1.99 -10.92 -15.21
CA GLN A 121 -1.65 -11.14 -16.61
C GLN A 121 -2.88 -11.71 -17.30
N CYS A 122 -3.22 -11.14 -18.45
CA CYS A 122 -4.30 -11.62 -19.30
C CYS A 122 -3.68 -12.04 -20.64
N ASP A 123 -4.05 -13.19 -21.18
CA ASP A 123 -3.81 -13.47 -22.59
C ASP A 123 -5.11 -13.20 -23.36
N LEU A 124 -5.28 -11.96 -23.84
CA LEU A 124 -6.49 -11.56 -24.58
C LEU A 124 -6.60 -12.24 -25.96
N VAL A 125 -5.53 -12.90 -26.43
CA VAL A 125 -5.45 -13.52 -27.75
C VAL A 125 -5.97 -14.96 -27.74
N ASP A 126 -5.98 -15.65 -26.59
CA ASP A 126 -6.44 -17.04 -26.49
C ASP A 126 -7.40 -17.22 -25.32
N LEU A 127 -8.68 -17.47 -25.62
CA LEU A 127 -9.71 -17.96 -24.68
C LEU A 127 -9.37 -19.33 -24.03
N LEU A 128 -8.15 -19.83 -24.24
CA LEU A 128 -7.59 -21.11 -23.78
C LEU A 128 -6.19 -20.94 -23.13
N GLY A 129 -5.68 -19.71 -23.03
CA GLY A 129 -4.34 -19.41 -22.51
C GLY A 129 -4.28 -19.41 -20.98
N SER A 130 -3.19 -19.94 -20.44
CA SER A 130 -2.95 -19.96 -19.00
C SER A 130 -2.69 -18.54 -18.49
N SER A 131 -3.53 -18.03 -17.60
CA SER A 131 -3.35 -16.70 -17.01
C SER A 131 -2.93 -16.82 -15.55
N PHE A 132 -1.98 -16.01 -15.09
CA PHE A 132 -1.59 -15.97 -13.68
C PHE A 132 -1.91 -14.62 -13.03
N VAL A 133 -2.14 -14.67 -11.73
CA VAL A 133 -2.34 -13.49 -10.90
C VAL A 133 -1.25 -13.44 -9.84
N VAL A 134 -0.52 -12.33 -9.80
CA VAL A 134 0.37 -12.01 -8.69
C VAL A 134 -0.41 -11.15 -7.71
N MET A 135 -0.89 -11.79 -6.65
CA MET A 135 -1.60 -11.15 -5.54
C MET A 135 -0.64 -10.90 -4.37
N ARG A 136 -0.17 -9.66 -4.24
CA ARG A 136 0.49 -9.22 -3.02
C ARG A 136 -0.29 -8.09 -2.36
N ALA A 137 -1.16 -8.48 -1.43
CA ALA A 137 -1.54 -7.65 -0.31
C ALA A 137 -2.14 -8.51 0.79
N PRO A 138 -1.62 -8.44 2.01
CA PRO A 138 -2.37 -8.85 3.18
C PRO A 138 -3.41 -7.75 3.43
N PHE A 139 -4.57 -8.14 3.95
CA PHE A 139 -5.71 -7.28 4.34
C PHE A 139 -6.78 -7.04 3.26
N CYS A 140 -7.71 -8.00 3.20
CA CYS A 140 -9.10 -7.73 2.90
C CYS A 140 -9.61 -6.58 3.80
N THR A 141 -10.10 -5.49 3.22
CA THR A 141 -10.84 -4.46 3.95
C THR A 141 -12.31 -4.54 3.57
N PRO A 142 -13.22 -4.98 4.45
CA PRO A 142 -14.61 -4.56 4.36
C PRO A 142 -14.61 -3.04 4.58
N GLY A 143 -14.93 -2.27 3.54
CA GLY A 143 -15.09 -0.81 3.64
C GLY A 143 -14.42 0.03 2.55
N ILE A 144 -13.57 -0.53 1.68
CA ILE A 144 -13.26 0.10 0.39
C ILE A 144 -14.19 -0.56 -0.63
N SER A 145 -15.17 0.19 -1.12
CA SER A 145 -16.10 -0.24 -2.18
C SER A 145 -15.41 -0.67 -3.48
N ASP A 146 -14.09 -0.43 -3.59
CA ASP A 146 -13.29 -0.52 -4.81
C ASP A 146 -12.22 -1.63 -4.76
N CYS A 147 -12.21 -2.48 -3.73
CA CYS A 147 -11.38 -3.70 -3.71
C CYS A 147 -12.14 -4.85 -4.41
N PRO A 148 -11.69 -5.32 -5.60
CA PRO A 148 -12.46 -6.27 -6.41
C PRO A 148 -12.65 -7.67 -5.81
N LEU A 149 -11.87 -8.02 -4.79
CA LEU A 149 -11.78 -9.37 -4.22
C LEU A 149 -12.63 -9.54 -2.95
N MET A 150 -13.71 -8.78 -2.82
CA MET A 150 -14.76 -9.04 -1.83
C MET A 150 -15.38 -10.43 -2.09
N VAL A 151 -14.94 -11.44 -1.34
CA VAL A 151 -15.71 -12.67 -1.16
C VAL A 151 -16.58 -12.48 0.07
N SER A 152 -17.87 -12.21 -0.14
CA SER A 152 -18.89 -12.46 0.89
C SER A 152 -20.18 -12.91 0.22
N ASP A 153 -20.74 -14.00 0.73
CA ASP A 153 -21.91 -14.67 0.16
C ASP A 153 -23.22 -13.86 0.19
N ASN A 154 -23.26 -12.62 0.70
CA ASN A 154 -24.54 -11.96 1.03
C ASN A 154 -24.57 -10.42 1.03
N LEU A 155 -24.03 -9.71 0.03
CA LEU A 155 -24.31 -8.27 -0.11
C LEU A 155 -24.76 -7.88 -1.52
N ARG A 156 -26.01 -7.41 -1.63
CA ARG A 156 -26.55 -6.72 -2.81
C ARG A 156 -25.82 -5.38 -3.00
N PRO A 157 -25.57 -4.96 -4.24
CA PRO A 157 -24.75 -3.78 -4.54
C PRO A 157 -25.51 -2.49 -4.19
N TYR A 158 -24.83 -1.57 -3.51
CA TYR A 158 -25.16 -0.15 -3.55
C TYR A 158 -23.94 0.58 -4.11
N TYR A 159 -24.04 1.11 -5.33
CA TYR A 159 -23.02 1.97 -5.93
C TYR A 159 -23.70 3.22 -6.51
N PRO A 160 -23.17 4.43 -6.24
CA PRO A 160 -23.52 5.61 -7.01
C PRO A 160 -23.00 5.48 -8.45
N LEU A 161 -23.83 5.86 -9.41
CA LEU A 161 -23.58 5.80 -10.84
C LEU A 161 -22.24 6.48 -11.22
N GLY A 162 -21.29 5.72 -11.82
CA GLY A 162 -20.18 6.32 -12.56
C GLY A 162 -18.81 5.62 -12.54
N GLN A 163 -18.57 4.55 -11.78
CA GLN A 163 -17.27 3.86 -11.75
C GLN A 163 -17.35 2.40 -12.22
N GLN A 164 -16.50 2.06 -13.21
CA GLN A 164 -16.32 0.70 -13.74
C GLN A 164 -15.82 -0.23 -12.64
N SER A 165 -16.51 -1.36 -12.44
CA SER A 165 -16.35 -2.25 -11.29
C SER A 165 -15.89 -3.64 -11.74
N VAL A 166 -14.77 -4.12 -11.18
CA VAL A 166 -14.28 -5.51 -11.29
C VAL A 166 -15.02 -6.32 -10.22
N VAL A 167 -15.83 -7.30 -10.62
CA VAL A 167 -16.66 -8.12 -9.71
C VAL A 167 -16.13 -9.55 -9.72
N ALA A 168 -15.73 -10.09 -8.57
CA ALA A 168 -15.42 -11.51 -8.42
C ALA A 168 -16.73 -12.32 -8.35
N SER A 169 -17.18 -12.88 -9.46
CA SER A 169 -18.26 -13.88 -9.47
C SER A 169 -17.67 -15.29 -9.33
N SER A 170 -18.13 -16.04 -8.32
CA SER A 170 -18.07 -17.51 -8.30
C SER A 170 -16.72 -18.15 -8.71
N PHE A 171 -15.66 -17.85 -7.96
CA PHE A 171 -14.44 -18.65 -7.74
C PHE A 171 -13.64 -19.25 -8.91
N HIS A 172 -13.86 -18.85 -10.16
CA HIS A 172 -13.02 -19.34 -11.27
C HIS A 172 -12.44 -18.25 -12.19
N GLY A 173 -12.77 -16.97 -11.98
CA GLY A 173 -12.15 -15.91 -12.75
C GLY A 173 -12.29 -14.51 -12.15
N ILE A 174 -11.48 -13.59 -12.69
CA ILE A 174 -11.48 -12.16 -12.37
C ILE A 174 -12.14 -11.42 -13.52
N VAL A 175 -13.15 -10.59 -13.24
CA VAL A 175 -13.81 -9.80 -14.29
C VAL A 175 -13.06 -8.51 -14.57
N VAL A 176 -12.25 -8.47 -15.63
CA VAL A 176 -11.59 -7.26 -16.13
C VAL A 176 -12.34 -6.73 -17.34
N ASP A 177 -12.74 -5.46 -17.34
CA ASP A 177 -13.45 -4.83 -18.47
C ASP A 177 -14.65 -5.65 -18.98
N GLN A 178 -15.45 -6.16 -18.05
CA GLN A 178 -16.62 -7.04 -18.32
C GLN A 178 -16.26 -8.42 -18.90
N VAL A 179 -14.99 -8.77 -19.00
CA VAL A 179 -14.51 -10.08 -19.43
C VAL A 179 -14.03 -10.89 -18.24
N CYS A 180 -14.53 -12.11 -18.10
CA CYS A 180 -14.05 -13.05 -17.08
C CYS A 180 -12.70 -13.66 -17.53
N VAL A 181 -11.66 -13.44 -16.76
CA VAL A 181 -10.31 -13.99 -16.96
C VAL A 181 -10.14 -15.19 -16.04
N TRP A 182 -9.92 -16.37 -16.60
CA TRP A 182 -9.59 -17.58 -15.83
C TRP A 182 -8.22 -17.46 -15.22
N VAL A 183 -7.98 -18.06 -14.05
CA VAL A 183 -6.70 -17.93 -13.35
C VAL A 183 -6.14 -19.31 -13.02
N ASP A 184 -5.01 -19.65 -13.63
CA ASP A 184 -4.34 -20.94 -13.46
C ASP A 184 -3.39 -20.95 -12.26
N THR A 185 -2.70 -19.83 -12.03
CA THR A 185 -1.69 -19.72 -10.98
C THR A 185 -1.87 -18.43 -10.20
N VAL A 186 -1.83 -18.52 -8.86
CA VAL A 186 -1.91 -17.35 -7.98
C VAL A 186 -0.71 -17.30 -7.06
N TYR A 187 0.06 -16.22 -7.14
CA TYR A 187 1.11 -15.93 -6.16
C TYR A 187 0.53 -15.06 -5.05
N LEU A 188 0.27 -15.64 -3.89
CA LEU A 188 -0.44 -14.98 -2.78
C LEU A 188 0.50 -14.50 -1.67
N ASP A 189 0.13 -13.40 -1.02
CA ASP A 189 0.67 -13.04 0.28
C ASP A 189 0.13 -13.98 1.37
N THR A 190 1.01 -14.83 1.88
CA THR A 190 0.71 -15.82 2.91
C THR A 190 1.13 -15.40 4.31
N THR A 191 1.36 -14.10 4.56
CA THR A 191 1.85 -13.57 5.85
C THR A 191 1.06 -14.08 7.06
N PHE A 192 -0.27 -14.19 6.94
CA PHE A 192 -1.15 -14.69 8.00
C PHE A 192 -1.78 -16.04 7.66
N PHE A 193 -1.22 -16.80 6.71
CA PHE A 193 -1.74 -18.10 6.31
C PHE A 193 -1.38 -19.19 7.32
N HIS A 194 -1.90 -19.07 8.53
CA HIS A 194 -1.74 -20.02 9.62
C HIS A 194 -3.02 -20.04 10.47
N PRO A 195 -3.48 -21.22 10.94
CA PRO A 195 -4.72 -21.34 11.72
C PRO A 195 -4.80 -20.43 12.97
N SER A 196 -3.65 -20.07 13.57
CA SER A 196 -3.60 -19.13 14.70
C SER A 196 -4.06 -17.71 14.35
N TRP A 197 -4.06 -17.33 13.07
CA TRP A 197 -4.52 -16.03 12.58
C TRP A 197 -5.90 -16.11 11.94
N ARG A 198 -6.75 -17.05 12.39
CA ARG A 198 -8.10 -17.29 11.86
C ARG A 198 -9.00 -16.06 11.92
N TYR A 199 -8.80 -15.19 12.91
CA TYR A 199 -9.57 -13.97 13.08
C TYR A 199 -8.62 -12.79 13.22
N ILE A 200 -8.77 -11.83 12.30
CA ILE A 200 -8.11 -10.53 12.36
C ILE A 200 -9.24 -9.49 12.31
N PRO A 201 -9.32 -8.56 13.27
CA PRO A 201 -10.33 -7.52 13.25
C PRO A 201 -10.26 -6.71 11.95
N ASN A 202 -11.43 -6.34 11.42
CA ASN A 202 -11.49 -5.47 10.24
C ASN A 202 -11.00 -4.04 10.56
N ARG A 203 -10.74 -3.27 9.50
CA ARG A 203 -10.17 -1.92 9.60
C ARG A 203 -11.03 -0.97 10.45
N GLU A 204 -12.35 -1.05 10.28
CA GLU A 204 -13.31 -0.24 11.03
C GLU A 204 -13.26 -0.56 12.53
N THR A 205 -13.29 -1.85 12.89
CA THR A 205 -13.22 -2.30 14.29
C THR A 205 -11.91 -1.87 14.95
N ALA A 206 -10.79 -1.99 14.22
CA ALA A 206 -9.49 -1.51 14.69
C ALA A 206 -9.49 0.01 14.91
N ALA A 207 -10.05 0.79 13.98
CA ALA A 207 -10.16 2.24 14.12
C ALA A 207 -11.05 2.65 15.29
N GLN A 208 -12.23 2.04 15.45
CA GLN A 208 -13.15 2.29 16.57
C GLN A 208 -12.50 1.99 17.93
N THR A 209 -11.67 0.95 17.99
CA THR A 209 -10.90 0.60 19.19
C THR A 209 -9.87 1.70 19.50
N ALA A 210 -9.15 2.19 18.49
CA ALA A 210 -8.19 3.28 18.66
C ALA A 210 -8.87 4.58 19.11
N LEU A 211 -10.00 4.95 18.51
CA LEU A 211 -10.81 6.11 18.92
C LEU A 211 -11.23 6.00 20.39
N SER A 212 -11.73 4.83 20.78
CA SER A 212 -12.18 4.57 22.16
C SER A 212 -11.02 4.70 23.17
N LEU A 213 -9.83 4.21 22.80
CA LEU A 213 -8.63 4.32 23.63
C LEU A 213 -8.16 5.77 23.77
N ILE A 214 -8.07 6.51 22.66
CA ILE A 214 -7.68 7.92 22.66
C ILE A 214 -8.67 8.76 23.47
N ASN A 215 -9.97 8.57 23.29
CA ASN A 215 -10.99 9.30 24.04
C ASN A 215 -10.88 9.05 25.55
N ARG A 216 -10.63 7.79 25.96
CA ARG A 216 -10.41 7.45 27.37
C ARG A 216 -9.16 8.11 27.93
N TRP A 217 -8.07 8.10 27.17
CA TRP A 217 -6.82 8.77 27.52
C TRP A 217 -7.04 10.28 27.71
N LEU A 218 -7.62 10.97 26.73
CA LEU A 218 -7.87 12.41 26.79
C LEU A 218 -8.76 12.79 27.99
N LYS A 219 -9.81 12.00 28.27
CA LYS A 219 -10.67 12.22 29.46
C LYS A 219 -9.91 12.08 30.78
N SER A 220 -8.92 11.20 30.84
CA SER A 220 -8.13 10.99 32.07
C SER A 220 -7.21 12.17 32.41
N LEU A 221 -6.86 12.98 31.41
CA LEU A 221 -5.92 14.10 31.56
C LEU A 221 -6.53 15.34 32.23
N LYS A 222 -7.85 15.36 32.48
CA LYS A 222 -8.57 16.47 33.14
C LYS A 222 -8.16 17.85 32.60
N LEU A 223 -8.06 17.98 31.27
CA LEU A 223 -7.51 19.17 30.63
C LEU A 223 -8.43 20.38 30.86
N GLU A 224 -7.88 21.45 31.42
CA GLU A 224 -8.52 22.76 31.54
C GLU A 224 -7.93 23.67 30.45
N GLY A 225 -8.48 23.61 29.22
CA GLY A 225 -8.00 24.41 28.09
C GLY A 225 -8.14 23.72 26.72
N GLY A 226 -7.65 24.40 25.68
CA GLY A 226 -7.58 23.83 24.34
C GLY A 226 -6.42 22.82 24.20
N LEU A 227 -6.56 21.88 23.27
CA LEU A 227 -5.55 20.83 23.02
C LEU A 227 -4.37 21.33 22.16
N LEU A 228 -4.49 22.48 21.50
CA LEU A 228 -3.50 23.00 20.57
C LEU A 228 -2.22 23.48 21.28
N GLY A 229 -1.07 23.32 20.61
CA GLY A 229 0.24 23.68 21.17
C GLY A 229 0.90 22.60 22.04
N GLN A 230 0.23 21.47 22.32
CA GLN A 230 0.80 20.34 23.06
C GLN A 230 0.53 19.00 22.35
N CYS A 231 1.53 18.14 22.29
CA CYS A 231 1.37 16.77 21.80
C CYS A 231 0.73 15.92 22.90
N MET A 232 -0.51 15.48 22.70
CA MET A 232 -1.27 14.69 23.68
C MET A 232 -1.29 13.20 23.36
N VAL A 233 -1.21 12.87 22.06
CA VAL A 233 -1.23 11.49 21.56
C VAL A 233 -0.16 11.30 20.52
N TYR A 234 0.58 10.21 20.68
CA TYR A 234 1.67 9.82 19.80
C TYR A 234 1.39 8.45 19.19
N LEU A 235 1.34 8.39 17.86
CA LEU A 235 1.15 7.15 17.11
C LEU A 235 2.50 6.65 16.57
N CYS A 236 3.01 5.58 17.18
CA CYS A 236 4.15 4.82 16.69
C CYS A 236 3.70 3.84 15.60
N LEU A 237 3.92 4.17 14.34
CA LEU A 237 3.49 3.34 13.22
C LEU A 237 4.67 2.49 12.66
N PRO A 238 4.55 1.15 12.64
CA PRO A 238 5.60 0.26 12.14
C PRO A 238 5.96 0.41 10.66
N ALA A 239 5.01 0.87 9.84
CA ALA A 239 5.19 1.10 8.41
C ALA A 239 4.99 2.57 8.06
N GLN A 240 5.56 2.98 6.93
CA GLN A 240 5.47 4.36 6.47
C GLN A 240 4.08 4.71 5.90
N PHE A 241 3.43 3.75 5.24
CA PHE A 241 2.14 3.91 4.55
C PHE A 241 1.17 2.81 4.98
N GLY A 242 -0.13 3.02 4.78
CA GLY A 242 -1.22 2.05 5.08
C GLY A 242 -2.12 2.45 6.25
N TYR A 243 -1.74 3.48 7.01
CA TYR A 243 -2.48 3.98 8.16
C TYR A 243 -3.36 5.20 7.85
N GLU A 244 -3.43 5.64 6.60
CA GLU A 244 -4.07 6.89 6.18
C GLU A 244 -5.53 6.96 6.65
N TYR A 245 -6.32 5.89 6.46
CA TYR A 245 -7.69 5.79 6.97
C TYR A 245 -7.78 5.90 8.49
N LEU A 246 -6.86 5.28 9.23
CA LEU A 246 -6.87 5.36 10.69
C LEU A 246 -6.62 6.81 11.12
N LEU A 247 -5.63 7.45 10.51
CA LEU A 247 -5.26 8.82 10.78
C LEU A 247 -6.39 9.80 10.41
N GLU A 248 -6.99 9.64 9.23
CA GLU A 248 -8.16 10.43 8.78
C GLU A 248 -9.35 10.23 9.72
N THR A 249 -9.64 8.98 10.11
CA THR A 249 -10.74 8.65 11.02
C THR A 249 -10.55 9.31 12.39
N ILE A 250 -9.34 9.27 12.94
CA ILE A 250 -9.03 9.95 14.22
C ILE A 250 -9.14 11.47 14.07
N ALA A 251 -8.54 12.03 13.01
CA ALA A 251 -8.57 13.46 12.74
C ALA A 251 -10.00 14.00 12.62
N SER A 252 -10.82 13.32 11.83
CA SER A 252 -12.23 13.64 11.62
C SER A 252 -13.04 13.51 12.93
N HIS A 253 -12.88 12.41 13.66
CA HIS A 253 -13.64 12.17 14.89
C HIS A 253 -13.40 13.22 15.97
N PHE A 254 -12.16 13.67 16.15
CA PHE A 254 -11.81 14.65 17.18
C PHE A 254 -11.68 16.09 16.67
N GLY A 255 -11.94 16.33 15.37
CA GLY A 255 -11.81 17.67 14.78
C GLY A 255 -10.39 18.24 14.90
N THR A 256 -9.36 17.40 14.73
CA THR A 256 -7.95 17.80 14.81
C THR A 256 -7.24 17.59 13.47
N LYS A 257 -6.09 18.23 13.30
CA LYS A 257 -5.11 17.82 12.29
C LYS A 257 -4.18 16.74 12.84
N VAL A 258 -3.44 16.10 11.93
CA VAL A 258 -2.41 15.11 12.21
C VAL A 258 -1.06 15.70 11.82
N TYR A 259 -0.17 15.85 12.78
CA TYR A 259 1.22 16.20 12.49
C TYR A 259 1.98 14.96 12.03
N VAL A 260 2.66 15.08 10.90
CA VAL A 260 3.58 14.06 10.36
C VAL A 260 4.95 14.69 10.11
N GLU A 261 6.02 13.90 10.21
CA GLU A 261 7.38 14.40 9.95
C GLU A 261 7.55 14.89 8.51
N PRO A 262 8.42 15.90 8.24
CA PRO A 262 8.58 16.52 6.93
C PRO A 262 8.87 15.53 5.78
N GLU A 263 9.63 14.46 6.04
CA GLU A 263 9.92 13.43 5.03
C GLU A 263 8.67 12.66 4.58
N LEU A 264 7.78 12.34 5.53
CA LEU A 264 6.51 11.68 5.23
C LEU A 264 5.55 12.65 4.55
N MET A 265 5.54 13.92 4.99
CA MET A 265 4.74 14.98 4.36
C MET A 265 5.14 15.20 2.90
N GLN A 266 6.44 15.19 2.58
CA GLN A 266 6.91 15.27 1.20
C GLN A 266 6.33 14.15 0.32
N CYS A 267 6.22 12.93 0.85
CA CYS A 267 5.59 11.83 0.13
C CYS A 267 4.09 12.12 -0.11
N TYR A 268 3.35 12.49 0.94
CA TYR A 268 1.91 12.77 0.84
C TYR A 268 1.59 14.01 -0.01
N ALA A 269 2.49 14.99 -0.09
CA ALA A 269 2.33 16.15 -0.96
C ALA A 269 2.28 15.79 -2.46
N THR A 270 2.82 14.63 -2.85
CA THR A 270 2.75 14.14 -4.25
C THR A 270 1.45 13.43 -4.60
N LEU A 271 0.62 13.13 -3.60
CA LEU A 271 -0.67 12.51 -3.82
C LEU A 271 -1.67 13.54 -4.37
N PRO A 272 -2.67 13.09 -5.14
CA PRO A 272 -3.82 13.92 -5.50
C PRO A 272 -4.44 14.57 -4.25
N ASP A 273 -5.14 15.69 -4.46
CA ASP A 273 -5.90 16.32 -3.40
C ASP A 273 -6.93 15.32 -2.86
N THR A 274 -6.71 14.88 -1.63
CA THR A 274 -7.51 13.88 -0.92
C THR A 274 -7.92 14.46 0.44
N PRO A 275 -9.07 14.05 1.00
CA PRO A 275 -9.48 14.48 2.35
C PRO A 275 -8.39 14.22 3.41
N PHE A 276 -7.67 13.10 3.27
CA PHE A 276 -6.52 12.80 4.11
C PHE A 276 -5.43 13.87 4.04
N ARG A 277 -5.11 14.42 2.86
CA ARG A 277 -4.08 15.46 2.75
C ARG A 277 -4.47 16.75 3.48
N GLU A 278 -5.76 17.07 3.50
CA GLU A 278 -6.29 18.26 4.19
C GLU A 278 -6.22 18.14 5.71
N CYS A 279 -6.27 16.91 6.25
CA CYS A 279 -6.15 16.68 7.69
C CYS A 279 -4.70 16.67 8.19
N LEU A 280 -3.69 16.80 7.32
CA LEU A 280 -2.27 16.88 7.72
C LEU A 280 -1.86 18.32 8.08
N CYS A 281 -0.87 18.48 8.96
CA CYS A 281 -0.25 19.78 9.25
C CYS A 281 1.29 19.74 9.24
N PHE A 282 1.89 20.89 8.94
CA PHE A 282 3.35 21.10 8.93
C PHE A 282 3.88 21.55 10.28
N ASP A 283 3.12 22.35 11.02
CA ASP A 283 3.52 22.81 12.33
C ASP A 283 3.05 21.81 13.40
N PRO A 284 3.95 21.26 14.22
CA PRO A 284 3.57 20.36 15.31
C PRO A 284 2.67 21.02 16.37
N ARG A 285 2.56 22.35 16.39
CA ARG A 285 1.68 23.10 17.30
C ARG A 285 0.22 23.14 16.82
N ASP A 286 -0.01 22.92 15.51
CA ASP A 286 -1.35 22.91 14.90
C ASP A 286 -2.12 21.61 15.15
N ALA A 287 -1.49 20.62 15.79
CA ALA A 287 -2.09 19.33 16.09
C ALA A 287 -1.58 18.79 17.42
N TRP A 288 -2.48 18.15 18.17
CA TRP A 288 -2.11 17.38 19.37
C TRP A 288 -1.89 15.90 19.07
N LEU A 289 -2.25 15.46 17.87
CA LEU A 289 -2.03 14.09 17.38
C LEU A 289 -0.80 14.06 16.47
N HIS A 290 0.24 13.36 16.91
CA HIS A 290 1.52 13.29 16.20
C HIS A 290 1.82 11.85 15.75
N VAL A 291 2.32 11.71 14.52
CA VAL A 291 2.80 10.44 13.96
C VAL A 291 4.31 10.50 13.83
N ARG A 292 5.00 9.43 14.25
CA ARG A 292 6.46 9.32 14.11
C ARG A 292 6.93 7.88 13.95
N ARG A 293 8.16 7.77 13.43
CA ARG A 293 8.84 6.50 13.11
C ARG A 293 9.68 5.91 14.25
N LYS A 294 9.90 6.54 15.39
CA LYS A 294 10.73 5.95 16.46
C LYS A 294 10.10 6.15 17.83
N PHE A 295 10.19 5.12 18.68
CA PHE A 295 9.96 5.30 20.11
C PHE A 295 11.05 6.21 20.67
N PHE A 296 10.65 7.25 21.40
CA PHE A 296 11.58 7.89 22.33
C PHE A 296 11.94 6.88 23.41
N SER A 297 13.23 6.60 23.57
CA SER A 297 13.70 6.01 24.82
C SER A 297 13.51 7.07 25.90
N PRO A 298 12.85 6.77 27.03
CA PRO A 298 12.66 7.73 28.12
C PRO A 298 13.98 8.23 28.76
N ARG A 299 15.14 7.70 28.33
CA ARG A 299 16.46 8.05 28.90
C ARG A 299 17.19 9.19 28.20
N SER A 300 16.67 9.73 27.10
CA SER A 300 17.23 10.96 26.51
C SER A 300 16.40 12.17 26.93
N THR A 301 16.63 12.65 28.15
CA THR A 301 16.37 14.05 28.50
C THR A 301 17.34 14.92 27.71
N GLN A 302 17.04 15.17 26.44
CA GLN A 302 17.47 16.41 25.81
C GLN A 302 16.25 17.31 25.79
N SER A 303 16.39 18.40 26.54
CA SER A 303 15.43 19.47 26.67
C SER A 303 14.90 19.88 25.30
N CYS A 304 13.57 19.96 25.20
CA CYS A 304 12.95 20.78 24.17
C CYS A 304 13.32 22.24 24.45
N HIS A 305 14.31 22.76 23.72
CA HIS A 305 14.50 24.19 23.57
C HIS A 305 14.24 24.55 22.11
N HIS A 306 13.12 25.28 21.94
CA HIS A 306 12.70 26.20 20.88
C HIS A 306 12.71 25.73 19.42
#